data_AF-A0A349B301-F1
#
_entry.id   AF-A0A349B301-F1
#
_cell.length_a   1.000
_cell.length_b   1.000
_cell.length_c   1.000
_cell.angle_alpha   90.00
_cell.angle_beta   90.00
_cell.angle_gamma   90.00
#
_symmetry.space_group_name_H-M   'P 1'
#
loop_
_entity.id
_entity.type
_entity.pdbx_description
1 polymer ?
#
loop_
_entity_poly.entity_id
_entity_poly.type
_entity_poly.pdbx_seq_one_letter_code
_entity_poly.pdbx_strand_id
1 'polypeptide(L)'
;AEHARVLDAIDLLDRRADGDLASLAPGDVDALIAALDPEHSDVLVQAAARAYYGDGLGAGARMIGYRAQPGRGPGAPVVEPVLRTSALDDVDDAWDVLVLGAGAGGGVAACVLAEAGARVLVVERGEDRRALEVGRDHLRNHRTSIHGNNTGPSAPGNPRVVDSVDGTAVIEAPHDPRWHNDAMVVGGGT
;
A
#
# COMPACT_ATOMS: atom_id res chain seq x y z
N ALA A 1 23.50 -2.47 17.90
CA ALA A 1 22.37 -1.98 18.72
C ALA A 1 21.06 -2.60 18.24
N GLU A 2 20.64 -2.37 16.99
CA GLU A 2 19.38 -2.91 16.44
C GLU A 2 19.32 -4.45 16.41
N HIS A 3 20.38 -5.13 15.94
CA HIS A 3 20.43 -6.60 15.91
C HIS A 3 20.26 -7.22 17.31
N ALA A 4 20.82 -6.62 18.35
CA ALA A 4 20.66 -7.11 19.73
C ALA A 4 19.20 -6.99 20.18
N ARG A 5 18.54 -5.86 19.90
CA ARG A 5 17.12 -5.66 20.23
C ARG A 5 16.20 -6.64 19.52
N VAL A 6 16.49 -6.97 18.26
CA VAL A 6 15.74 -8.00 17.52
C VAL A 6 15.86 -9.35 18.21
N LEU A 7 17.09 -9.75 18.58
CA LEU A 7 17.32 -11.02 19.27
C LEU A 7 16.64 -11.05 20.65
N ASP A 8 16.73 -9.96 21.41
CA ASP A 8 16.09 -9.83 22.73
C ASP A 8 14.56 -9.95 22.61
N ALA A 9 13.95 -9.35 21.58
CA ALA A 9 12.52 -9.44 21.35
C ALA A 9 12.08 -10.85 20.91
N ILE A 10 12.85 -11.52 20.07
CA ILE A 10 12.59 -12.91 19.66
C ILE A 10 12.68 -13.85 20.86
N ASP A 11 13.73 -13.72 21.67
CA ASP A 11 13.96 -14.54 22.87
C ASP A 11 12.86 -14.31 23.93
N LEU A 12 12.37 -13.08 24.07
CA LEU A 12 11.21 -12.79 24.91
C LEU A 12 9.93 -13.45 24.39
N LEU A 13 9.67 -13.38 23.09
CA LEU A 13 8.50 -13.98 22.48
C LEU A 13 8.54 -15.52 22.59
N ASP A 14 9.69 -16.13 22.34
CA ASP A 14 9.91 -17.56 22.44
C ASP A 14 9.66 -18.07 23.86
N ARG A 15 10.20 -17.38 24.89
CA ARG A 15 9.90 -17.71 26.29
C ARG A 15 8.42 -17.64 26.64
N ARG A 16 7.69 -16.66 26.09
CA ARG A 16 6.24 -16.53 26.35
C ARG A 16 5.42 -17.57 25.62
N ALA A 17 5.96 -18.14 24.55
CA ALA A 17 5.38 -19.25 23.81
C ALA A 17 5.89 -20.62 24.30
N ASP A 18 6.58 -20.68 25.44
CA ASP A 18 7.21 -21.89 25.98
C ASP A 18 8.12 -22.63 24.97
N GLY A 19 8.76 -21.89 24.07
CA GLY A 19 9.63 -22.42 23.03
C GLY A 19 8.92 -23.03 21.81
N ASP A 20 7.60 -22.87 21.69
CA ASP A 20 6.79 -23.48 20.63
C ASP A 20 5.81 -22.50 19.98
N LEU A 21 6.32 -21.33 19.57
CA LEU A 21 5.54 -20.30 18.87
C LEU A 21 4.86 -20.83 17.60
N ALA A 22 5.48 -21.81 16.93
CA ALA A 22 5.00 -22.34 15.65
C ALA A 22 3.74 -23.21 15.78
N SER A 23 3.45 -23.77 16.95
CA SER A 23 2.25 -24.57 17.18
C SER A 23 1.04 -23.77 17.66
N LEU A 24 1.26 -22.51 18.09
CA LEU A 24 0.20 -21.64 18.59
C LEU A 24 -0.80 -21.28 17.49
N ALA A 25 -2.06 -21.11 17.88
CA ALA A 25 -3.06 -20.57 16.98
C ALA A 25 -2.75 -19.09 16.68
N PRO A 26 -3.11 -18.57 15.49
CA PRO A 26 -2.82 -17.18 15.14
C PRO A 26 -3.27 -16.14 16.17
N GLY A 27 -4.45 -16.34 16.79
CA GLY A 27 -4.96 -15.43 17.82
C GLY A 27 -4.14 -15.44 19.12
N ASP A 28 -3.50 -16.55 19.45
CA ASP A 28 -2.61 -16.64 20.62
C ASP A 28 -1.28 -15.94 20.34
N VAL A 29 -0.76 -16.07 19.11
CA VAL A 29 0.42 -15.33 18.66
C VAL A 29 0.15 -13.82 18.70
N ASP A 30 -1.00 -13.37 18.20
CA ASP A 30 -1.42 -11.97 18.25
C ASP A 30 -1.50 -11.44 19.69
N ALA A 31 -2.06 -12.23 20.61
CA ALA A 31 -2.14 -11.87 22.02
C ALA A 31 -0.75 -11.76 22.68
N LEU A 32 0.18 -12.65 22.34
CA LEU A 32 1.55 -12.61 22.83
C LEU A 32 2.30 -11.36 22.35
N ILE A 33 2.17 -11.02 21.06
CA ILE A 33 2.76 -9.81 20.47
C ILE A 33 2.15 -8.56 21.09
N ALA A 34 0.81 -8.51 21.25
CA ALA A 34 0.11 -7.37 21.83
C ALA A 34 0.48 -7.13 23.31
N ALA A 35 0.94 -8.16 24.02
CA ALA A 35 1.40 -8.05 25.39
C ALA A 35 2.88 -7.61 25.52
N LEU A 36 3.62 -7.45 24.43
CA LEU A 36 4.97 -6.88 24.45
C LEU A 36 4.89 -5.37 24.69
N ASP A 37 5.94 -4.79 25.26
CA ASP A 37 6.06 -3.33 25.24
C ASP A 37 6.29 -2.82 23.81
N PRO A 38 5.96 -1.55 23.52
CA PRO A 38 6.04 -0.99 22.18
C PRO A 38 7.42 -1.13 21.52
N GLU A 39 8.52 -1.06 22.28
CA GLU A 39 9.87 -1.15 21.70
C GLU A 39 10.11 -2.54 21.10
N HIS A 40 9.74 -3.60 21.83
CA HIS A 40 9.90 -4.98 21.36
C HIS A 40 8.89 -5.35 20.26
N SER A 41 7.64 -4.89 20.33
CA SER A 41 6.68 -5.14 19.25
C SER A 41 7.11 -4.45 17.96
N ASP A 42 7.56 -3.20 18.04
CA ASP A 42 7.96 -2.41 16.87
C ASP A 42 9.17 -3.02 16.16
N VAL A 43 10.18 -3.47 16.91
CA VAL A 43 11.38 -4.06 16.30
C VAL A 43 11.06 -5.40 15.63
N LEU A 44 10.16 -6.22 16.20
CA LEU A 44 9.71 -7.47 15.59
C LEU A 44 8.92 -7.21 14.31
N VAL A 45 7.98 -6.26 14.32
CA VAL A 45 7.19 -5.88 13.14
C VAL A 45 8.09 -5.36 12.03
N GLN A 46 9.08 -4.52 12.35
CA GLN A 46 10.05 -4.03 11.37
C GLN A 46 10.90 -5.16 10.78
N ALA A 47 11.42 -6.07 11.62
CA ALA A 47 12.22 -7.20 11.15
C ALA A 47 11.40 -8.12 10.23
N ALA A 48 10.17 -8.44 10.62
CA ALA A 48 9.24 -9.26 9.83
C ALA A 48 8.88 -8.59 8.50
N ALA A 49 8.56 -7.30 8.51
CA ALA A 49 8.24 -6.54 7.30
C ALA A 49 9.44 -6.48 6.34
N ARG A 50 10.66 -6.26 6.85
CA ARG A 50 11.87 -6.27 6.03
C ARG A 50 12.15 -7.64 5.41
N ALA A 51 11.98 -8.71 6.19
CA ALA A 51 12.14 -10.07 5.69
C ALA A 51 11.07 -10.43 4.64
N TYR A 52 9.83 -10.00 4.85
CA TYR A 52 8.70 -10.35 3.98
C TYR A 52 8.65 -9.50 2.70
N TYR A 53 8.86 -8.19 2.81
CA TYR A 53 8.73 -7.24 1.70
C TYR A 53 10.06 -6.81 1.08
N GLY A 54 11.21 -7.03 1.73
CA GLY A 54 12.51 -6.56 1.24
C GLY A 54 13.07 -7.32 0.04
N ASP A 55 12.57 -8.53 -0.24
CA ASP A 55 13.06 -9.44 -1.29
C ASP A 55 12.50 -9.13 -2.70
N GLY A 56 12.21 -7.86 -3.00
CA GLY A 56 11.67 -7.42 -4.29
C GLY A 56 10.23 -7.89 -4.53
N LEU A 57 10.03 -9.13 -4.97
CA LEU A 57 8.66 -9.64 -5.16
C LEU A 57 7.93 -9.92 -3.83
N GLY A 58 8.69 -10.11 -2.76
CA GLY A 58 8.19 -10.58 -1.47
C GLY A 58 7.67 -12.03 -1.53
N ALA A 59 7.49 -12.65 -0.36
CA ALA A 59 7.00 -14.03 -0.29
C ALA A 59 5.57 -14.17 -0.87
N GLY A 60 4.73 -13.16 -0.67
CA GLY A 60 3.33 -13.18 -1.12
C GLY A 60 3.15 -13.30 -2.63
N ALA A 61 3.94 -12.58 -3.43
CA ALA A 61 3.89 -12.68 -4.88
C ALA A 61 4.23 -14.09 -5.37
N ARG A 62 5.22 -14.74 -4.77
CA ARG A 62 5.58 -16.13 -5.09
C ARG A 62 4.46 -17.11 -4.75
N MET A 63 3.78 -16.91 -3.62
CA MET A 63 2.68 -17.79 -3.18
C MET A 63 1.52 -17.81 -4.18
N ILE A 64 1.21 -16.67 -4.81
CA ILE A 64 0.15 -16.59 -5.82
C ILE A 64 0.65 -16.85 -7.25
N GLY A 65 1.92 -17.27 -7.40
CA GLY A 65 2.53 -17.52 -8.71
C GLY A 65 2.73 -16.26 -9.55
N TYR A 66 2.73 -15.07 -8.93
CA TYR A 66 2.98 -13.81 -9.63
C TYR A 66 4.40 -13.80 -10.20
N ARG A 67 4.50 -13.39 -11.46
CA ARG A 67 5.77 -13.21 -12.17
C ARG A 67 5.86 -11.73 -12.54
N ALA A 68 6.92 -11.05 -12.10
CA ALA A 68 7.15 -9.63 -12.41
C ALA A 68 7.26 -9.33 -13.91
N GLN A 69 7.53 -10.34 -14.73
CA GLN A 69 7.46 -10.18 -16.16
C GLN A 69 5.99 -10.08 -16.56
N PRO A 70 5.60 -9.06 -17.33
CA PRO A 70 4.30 -9.11 -17.99
C PRO A 70 4.20 -10.44 -18.73
N GLY A 71 2.99 -10.99 -18.89
CA GLY A 71 2.74 -12.07 -19.86
C GLY A 71 2.92 -11.58 -21.31
N ARG A 72 4.00 -10.83 -21.59
CA ARG A 72 4.41 -10.32 -22.88
C ARG A 72 5.57 -11.17 -23.37
N GLY A 73 5.57 -11.45 -24.67
CA GLY A 73 6.72 -12.09 -25.31
C GLY A 73 8.01 -11.28 -25.05
N PRO A 74 9.17 -11.95 -24.95
CA PRO A 74 10.45 -11.27 -24.85
C PRO A 74 10.59 -10.19 -25.94
N GLY A 75 10.87 -8.94 -25.53
CA GLY A 75 11.10 -7.83 -26.46
C GLY A 75 9.86 -7.08 -26.96
N ALA A 76 8.64 -7.41 -26.48
CA ALA A 76 7.47 -6.61 -26.81
C ALA A 76 7.61 -5.19 -26.23
N PRO A 77 7.46 -4.12 -27.05
CA PRO A 77 7.60 -2.76 -26.55
C PRO A 77 6.53 -2.46 -25.49
N VAL A 78 6.93 -1.79 -24.42
CA VAL A 78 6.00 -1.17 -23.48
C VAL A 78 5.52 0.13 -24.12
N VAL A 79 4.30 0.12 -24.67
CA VAL A 79 3.63 1.33 -25.11
C VAL A 79 2.89 1.88 -23.91
N GLU A 80 3.41 2.94 -23.31
CA GLU A 80 2.72 3.67 -22.26
C GLU A 80 1.71 4.62 -22.91
N PRO A 81 0.44 4.61 -22.47
CA PRO A 81 -0.54 5.56 -22.97
C PRO A 81 -0.14 6.98 -22.55
N VAL A 82 -0.21 7.93 -23.47
CA VAL A 82 -0.12 9.35 -23.12
C VAL A 82 -1.48 9.78 -22.61
N LEU A 83 -1.58 10.02 -21.31
CA LEU A 83 -2.80 10.51 -20.70
C LEU A 83 -2.96 12.00 -21.01
N ARG A 84 -4.18 12.41 -21.36
CA ARG A 84 -4.53 13.83 -21.43
C ARG A 84 -4.99 14.26 -20.06
N THR A 85 -4.18 15.09 -19.41
CA THR A 85 -4.51 15.72 -18.13
C THR A 85 -4.89 17.17 -18.35
N SER A 86 -5.97 17.62 -17.71
CA SER A 86 -6.35 19.03 -17.66
C SER A 86 -6.21 19.55 -16.23
N ALA A 87 -5.86 20.82 -16.07
CA ALA A 87 -6.01 21.49 -14.78
C ALA A 87 -7.50 21.57 -14.43
N LEU A 88 -7.83 21.59 -13.14
CA LEU A 88 -9.23 21.60 -12.69
C LEU A 88 -10.05 22.75 -13.30
N ASP A 89 -9.44 23.93 -13.44
CA ASP A 89 -10.08 25.12 -14.01
C ASP A 89 -10.30 25.01 -15.54
N ASP A 90 -9.63 24.08 -16.21
CA ASP A 90 -9.70 23.84 -17.66
C ASP A 90 -10.60 22.63 -18.01
N VAL A 91 -11.25 22.01 -17.02
CA VAL A 91 -12.15 20.86 -17.25
C VAL A 91 -13.52 21.35 -17.70
N ASP A 92 -14.03 20.78 -18.80
CA ASP A 92 -15.41 21.01 -19.25
C ASP A 92 -16.43 20.75 -18.13
N ASP A 93 -17.52 21.51 -18.10
CA ASP A 93 -18.59 21.38 -17.11
C ASP A 93 -19.56 20.23 -17.38
N ALA A 94 -19.46 19.57 -18.53
CA ALA A 94 -20.41 18.55 -18.98
C ALA A 94 -19.74 17.18 -19.21
N TRP A 95 -20.06 16.22 -18.33
CA TRP A 95 -19.64 14.82 -18.40
C TRP A 95 -20.81 13.89 -18.10
N ASP A 96 -20.84 12.73 -18.73
CA ASP A 96 -21.87 11.72 -18.47
C ASP A 96 -21.56 10.92 -17.19
N VAL A 97 -20.27 10.70 -16.91
CA VAL A 97 -19.80 9.95 -15.75
C VAL A 97 -18.53 10.57 -15.17
N LEU A 98 -18.48 10.68 -13.84
CA LEU A 98 -17.26 10.97 -13.08
C LEU A 98 -16.79 9.71 -12.35
N VAL A 99 -15.54 9.32 -12.58
CA VAL A 99 -14.87 8.22 -11.86
C VAL A 99 -13.85 8.83 -10.91
N LEU A 100 -14.08 8.66 -9.62
CA LEU A 100 -13.17 9.14 -8.57
C LEU A 100 -12.21 8.01 -8.20
N GLY A 101 -10.93 8.19 -8.51
CA GLY A 101 -9.86 7.20 -8.32
C GLY A 101 -9.57 6.39 -9.59
N ALA A 102 -8.28 6.28 -9.93
CA ALA A 102 -7.76 5.54 -11.07
C ALA A 102 -7.08 4.21 -10.66
N GLY A 103 -7.43 3.69 -9.48
CA GLY A 103 -7.00 2.37 -9.02
C GLY A 103 -7.56 1.21 -9.86
N ALA A 104 -7.32 -0.03 -9.40
CA ALA A 104 -7.60 -1.26 -10.16
C ALA A 104 -9.02 -1.34 -10.77
N GLY A 105 -10.05 -0.83 -10.07
CA GLY A 105 -11.43 -0.79 -10.58
C GLY A 105 -11.76 0.46 -11.40
N GLY A 106 -11.20 1.62 -11.04
CA GLY A 106 -11.58 2.91 -11.62
C GLY A 106 -11.21 3.02 -13.09
N GLY A 107 -9.98 2.62 -13.45
CA GLY A 107 -9.56 2.59 -14.85
C GLY A 107 -10.39 1.63 -15.71
N VAL A 108 -10.76 0.47 -15.16
CA VAL A 108 -11.61 -0.52 -15.85
C VAL A 108 -13.01 0.04 -16.09
N ALA A 109 -13.63 0.62 -15.06
CA ALA A 109 -14.95 1.24 -15.18
C ALA A 109 -14.94 2.38 -16.20
N ALA A 110 -13.95 3.26 -16.14
CA ALA A 110 -13.80 4.36 -17.08
C ALA A 110 -13.66 3.88 -18.53
N CYS A 111 -12.83 2.84 -18.75
CA CYS A 111 -12.64 2.25 -20.08
C CYS A 111 -13.94 1.69 -20.65
N VAL A 112 -14.64 0.85 -19.88
CA VAL A 112 -15.89 0.21 -20.33
C VAL A 112 -16.97 1.24 -20.65
N LEU A 113 -17.11 2.28 -19.82
CA LEU A 113 -18.11 3.34 -20.02
C LEU A 113 -17.76 4.23 -21.22
N ALA A 114 -16.49 4.57 -21.41
CA ALA A 114 -16.04 5.33 -22.56
C ALA A 114 -16.24 4.55 -23.88
N GLU A 115 -15.95 3.24 -23.89
CA GLU A 115 -16.21 2.37 -25.05
C GLU A 115 -17.69 2.25 -25.38
N ALA A 116 -18.57 2.36 -24.37
CA ALA A 116 -20.01 2.43 -24.56
C ALA A 116 -20.51 3.80 -25.08
N GLY A 117 -19.61 4.78 -25.24
CA GLY A 117 -19.90 6.09 -25.82
C GLY A 117 -20.11 7.22 -24.80
N ALA A 118 -19.91 6.97 -23.50
CA ALA A 118 -20.02 8.01 -22.48
C ALA A 118 -18.80 8.94 -22.49
N ARG A 119 -19.03 10.23 -22.21
CA ARG A 119 -17.98 11.19 -21.85
C ARG A 119 -17.63 10.96 -20.38
N VAL A 120 -16.46 10.38 -20.13
CA VAL A 120 -16.01 10.03 -18.78
C VAL A 120 -14.87 10.95 -18.33
N LEU A 121 -15.02 11.56 -17.15
CA LEU A 121 -13.95 12.25 -16.44
C LEU A 121 -13.41 11.34 -15.34
N VAL A 122 -12.10 11.09 -15.34
CA VAL A 122 -11.42 10.40 -14.24
C VAL A 122 -10.68 11.43 -13.40
N VAL A 123 -10.90 11.39 -12.09
CA VAL A 123 -10.22 12.26 -11.13
C VAL A 123 -9.38 11.40 -10.19
N GLU A 124 -8.07 11.54 -10.27
CA GLU A 124 -7.12 10.87 -9.38
C GLU A 124 -6.30 11.92 -8.64
N ARG A 125 -6.06 11.68 -7.35
CA ARG A 125 -5.25 12.54 -6.49
C ARG A 125 -3.76 12.25 -6.63
N GLY A 126 -3.43 10.98 -6.86
CA GLY A 126 -2.08 10.48 -7.04
C GLY A 126 -1.45 10.95 -8.34
N GLU A 127 -0.13 10.82 -8.41
CA GLU A 127 0.66 11.18 -9.58
C GLU A 127 0.46 10.17 -10.72
N ASP A 128 0.71 10.62 -11.95
CA ASP A 128 0.87 9.73 -13.10
C ASP A 128 2.28 9.15 -13.10
N ARG A 129 2.39 7.86 -12.75
CA ARG A 129 3.66 7.15 -12.67
C ARG A 129 3.78 6.17 -13.82
N ARG A 130 4.89 6.30 -14.54
CA ARG A 130 5.23 5.36 -15.61
C ARG A 130 5.63 4.00 -15.04
N ALA A 131 5.49 2.94 -15.83
CA ALA A 131 5.71 1.58 -15.36
C ALA A 131 7.15 1.36 -14.84
N LEU A 132 8.12 2.06 -15.41
CA LEU A 132 9.52 2.03 -14.97
C LEU A 132 9.80 2.91 -13.74
N GLU A 133 8.91 3.84 -13.41
CA GLU A 133 8.98 4.73 -12.25
C GLU A 133 8.31 4.11 -11.01
N VAL A 134 7.46 3.10 -11.19
CA VAL A 134 6.93 2.29 -10.08
C VAL A 134 8.09 1.54 -9.43
N GLY A 135 8.47 2.00 -8.24
CA GLY A 135 9.70 1.61 -7.56
C GLY A 135 9.78 0.11 -7.24
N ARG A 136 11.00 -0.42 -7.24
CA ARG A 136 11.33 -1.76 -6.72
C ARG A 136 11.44 -1.81 -5.19
N ASP A 137 11.08 -0.72 -4.53
CA ASP A 137 11.14 -0.61 -3.07
C ASP A 137 9.82 -1.07 -2.49
N HIS A 138 9.72 -2.37 -2.19
CA HIS A 138 8.50 -2.93 -1.64
C HIS A 138 8.41 -2.77 -0.12
N LEU A 139 9.44 -2.23 0.54
CA LEU A 139 9.39 -1.90 1.98
C LEU A 139 8.47 -0.73 2.26
N ARG A 140 8.31 0.20 1.30
CA ARG A 140 7.41 1.35 1.39
C ARG A 140 6.07 1.04 0.75
N ASN A 141 5.16 0.49 1.53
CA ASN A 141 3.86 0.04 1.03
C ASN A 141 2.71 0.33 2.01
N HIS A 142 1.50 0.36 1.47
CA HIS A 142 0.26 0.71 2.16
C HIS A 142 -0.25 -0.37 3.14
N ARG A 143 0.35 -1.57 3.15
CA ARG A 143 -0.05 -2.64 4.09
C ARG A 143 0.54 -2.48 5.48
N THR A 144 1.72 -1.86 5.59
CA THR A 144 2.38 -1.67 6.90
C THR A 144 2.74 -0.22 7.19
N SER A 145 3.00 0.60 6.16
CA SER A 145 3.36 2.03 6.19
C SER A 145 4.49 2.45 7.17
N ILE A 146 5.09 1.51 7.91
CA ILE A 146 6.17 1.70 8.89
C ILE A 146 7.42 2.38 8.31
N HIS A 147 7.65 2.22 7.01
CA HIS A 147 8.76 2.83 6.28
C HIS A 147 8.30 3.98 5.35
N GLY A 148 7.01 4.33 5.43
CA GLY A 148 6.31 5.24 4.53
C GLY A 148 5.63 4.50 3.37
N ASN A 149 5.04 5.28 2.46
CA ASN A 149 4.34 4.79 1.29
C ASN A 149 5.02 5.34 0.02
N ASN A 150 5.11 4.52 -1.03
CA ASN A 150 5.64 4.95 -2.32
C ASN A 150 4.69 5.86 -3.10
N THR A 151 3.40 5.74 -2.82
CA THR A 151 2.34 6.49 -3.50
C THR A 151 1.29 6.93 -2.48
N GLY A 152 0.40 7.81 -2.88
CA GLY A 152 -0.48 8.52 -1.95
C GLY A 152 0.04 9.90 -1.56
N PRO A 153 -0.75 10.64 -0.78
CA PRO A 153 -0.44 12.01 -0.44
C PRO A 153 0.80 12.13 0.45
N SER A 154 1.58 13.20 0.24
CA SER A 154 2.71 13.54 1.08
C SER A 154 2.28 14.07 2.46
N ALA A 155 3.17 13.99 3.44
CA ALA A 155 3.06 14.81 4.65
C ALA A 155 3.96 16.05 4.49
N PRO A 156 3.59 17.22 5.05
CA PRO A 156 2.33 17.53 5.76
C PRO A 156 1.18 17.93 4.80
N GLY A 157 -0.01 18.18 5.36
CA GLY A 157 -1.11 18.85 4.64
C GLY A 157 -2.22 17.95 4.12
N ASN A 158 -2.18 16.65 4.45
CA ASN A 158 -3.16 15.67 4.00
C ASN A 158 -3.77 14.89 5.19
N PRO A 159 -4.34 15.59 6.20
CA PRO A 159 -4.91 14.93 7.37
C PRO A 159 -6.17 14.14 6.98
N ARG A 160 -6.47 13.09 7.75
CA ARG A 160 -7.72 12.35 7.67
C ARG A 160 -8.50 12.55 8.97
N VAL A 161 -9.78 12.87 8.84
CA VAL A 161 -10.72 12.85 9.97
C VAL A 161 -11.35 11.46 10.04
N VAL A 162 -11.28 10.84 11.21
CA VAL A 162 -11.88 9.53 11.49
C VAL A 162 -12.87 9.70 12.61
N ASP A 163 -14.15 9.45 12.32
CA ASP A 163 -15.18 9.36 13.34
C ASP A 163 -15.22 7.93 13.90
N SER A 164 -15.21 7.83 15.22
CA SER A 164 -15.28 6.57 15.96
C SER A 164 -16.31 6.66 17.08
N VAL A 165 -16.61 5.54 17.72
CA VAL A 165 -17.51 5.48 18.89
C VAL A 165 -16.98 6.33 20.05
N ASP A 166 -15.66 6.50 20.15
CA ASP A 166 -14.98 7.27 21.20
C ASP A 166 -14.80 8.76 20.84
N GLY A 167 -15.26 9.18 19.65
CA GLY A 167 -15.20 10.54 19.15
C GLY A 167 -14.44 10.69 17.83
N THR A 168 -14.28 11.95 17.41
CA THR A 168 -13.58 12.33 16.17
C THR A 168 -12.08 12.47 16.41
N ALA A 169 -11.27 11.78 15.62
CA ALA A 169 -9.82 11.87 15.60
C ALA A 169 -9.33 12.50 14.29
N VAL A 170 -8.25 13.29 14.38
CA VAL A 170 -7.52 13.80 13.22
C VAL A 170 -6.19 13.06 13.13
N ILE A 171 -5.99 12.34 12.02
CA ILE A 171 -4.75 11.64 11.70
C ILE A 171 -3.96 12.52 10.73
N GLU A 172 -2.91 13.16 11.22
CA GLU A 172 -2.14 14.16 10.47
C GLU A 172 -1.33 13.58 9.31
N ALA A 173 -0.75 12.39 9.53
CA ALA A 173 0.23 11.79 8.63
C ALA A 173 -0.38 10.68 7.76
N PRO A 174 -0.30 10.76 6.42
CA PRO A 174 -0.77 9.70 5.53
C PRO A 174 -0.05 8.35 5.62
N HIS A 175 1.05 8.28 6.35
CA HIS A 175 1.79 7.04 6.63
C HIS A 175 1.49 6.48 8.03
N ASP A 176 0.69 7.17 8.85
CA ASP A 176 0.14 6.60 10.08
C ASP A 176 -0.81 5.46 9.69
N PRO A 177 -0.68 4.25 10.26
CA PRO A 177 -1.57 3.13 9.95
C PRO A 177 -3.05 3.47 10.12
N ARG A 178 -3.41 4.33 11.08
CA ARG A 178 -4.80 4.76 11.35
C ARG A 178 -5.35 5.68 10.26
N TRP A 179 -4.49 6.20 9.37
CA TRP A 179 -4.92 6.96 8.21
C TRP A 179 -5.63 6.05 7.19
N HIS A 180 -5.42 4.72 7.26
CA HIS A 180 -5.93 3.71 6.33
C HIS A 180 -5.68 4.11 4.87
N ASN A 181 -4.40 4.31 4.55
CA ASN A 181 -3.98 4.69 3.21
C ASN A 181 -4.09 3.49 2.28
N ASP A 182 -4.59 3.73 1.07
CA ASP A 182 -4.58 2.77 -0.02
C ASP A 182 -3.82 3.40 -1.18
N ALA A 183 -3.39 2.60 -2.14
CA ALA A 183 -2.57 3.10 -3.22
C ALA A 183 -3.30 4.16 -4.07
N MET A 184 -2.73 5.37 -4.12
CA MET A 184 -3.23 6.47 -4.95
C MET A 184 -2.16 6.86 -5.97
N VAL A 185 -2.34 6.41 -7.20
CA VAL A 185 -1.41 6.61 -8.33
C VAL A 185 -2.10 6.18 -9.62
N VAL A 186 -1.80 6.85 -10.73
CA VAL A 186 -2.13 6.33 -12.06
C VAL A 186 -0.96 5.50 -12.57
N GLY A 187 -1.25 4.31 -13.11
CA GLY A 187 -0.22 3.44 -13.70
C GLY A 187 0.41 2.41 -12.76
N GLY A 188 -0.08 2.26 -11.52
CA GLY A 188 0.41 1.23 -10.61
C GLY A 188 -0.25 1.20 -9.23
N GLY A 189 0.53 0.82 -8.20
CA GLY A 189 0.16 0.96 -6.79
C GLY A 189 -0.50 -0.25 -6.13
N THR A 190 -1.00 -1.22 -6.89
CA THR A 190 -1.61 -2.46 -6.36
C THR A 190 -0.63 -3.64 -6.36
#